data_AF-M5VDW8-F1
#
_entry.id   AF-M5VDW8-F1
#
_cell.length_a   1.000
_cell.length_b   1.000
_cell.length_c   1.000
_cell.angle_alpha   90.00
_cell.angle_beta   90.00
_cell.angle_gamma   90.00
#
_symmetry.space_group_name_H-M   'P 1'
#
loop_
_entity.id
_entity.type
_entity.pdbx_description
1 polymer ?
#
loop_
_entity_poly.entity_id
_entity_poly.type
_entity_poly.pdbx_seq_one_letter_code
_entity_poly.pdbx_strand_id
1 'polypeptide(L)'
;MHQNGQGQAFSHSKAQWPSFEKPRKHSRTTNSNHSFFKHPNLIQNLIPAEANLIFVSDITYIRVKDGFAYLSLVTDLYSKKIVGFNLHSS
;
A
#
# COMPACT_ATOMS: atom_id res chain seq x y z
N MET A 1 -35.33 -19.67 57.26
CA MET A 1 -35.82 -18.76 56.21
C MET A 1 -34.72 -17.75 55.92
N HIS A 2 -34.53 -17.46 54.64
CA HIS A 2 -33.67 -16.42 54.05
C HIS A 2 -32.16 -16.67 54.00
N GLN A 3 -31.75 -17.11 52.80
CA GLN A 3 -30.42 -16.95 52.20
C GLN A 3 -30.05 -15.46 52.10
N ASN A 4 -28.75 -15.14 52.07
CA ASN A 4 -28.08 -14.01 51.38
C ASN A 4 -26.58 -14.21 51.67
N GLY A 5 -25.66 -14.56 50.77
CA GLY A 5 -25.62 -14.31 49.33
C GLY A 5 -24.73 -13.09 49.05
N GLN A 6 -23.43 -13.16 49.34
CA GLN A 6 -22.44 -12.22 48.77
C GLN A 6 -21.16 -13.00 48.43
N GLY A 7 -21.02 -13.32 47.15
CA GLY A 7 -19.87 -14.00 46.59
C GLY A 7 -18.62 -13.14 46.65
N GLN A 8 -17.49 -13.78 46.95
CA GLN A 8 -16.18 -13.17 46.77
C GLN A 8 -15.98 -12.89 45.28
N ALA A 9 -15.83 -11.62 44.93
CA ALA A 9 -15.49 -11.21 43.58
C ALA A 9 -14.06 -11.70 43.27
N PHE A 10 -13.95 -12.81 42.54
CA PHE A 10 -12.69 -13.20 41.91
C PHE A 10 -12.36 -12.13 40.87
N SER A 11 -11.37 -11.30 41.20
CA SER A 11 -10.77 -10.34 40.27
C SER A 11 -10.08 -11.11 39.15
N HIS A 12 -10.78 -11.29 38.03
CA HIS A 12 -10.14 -11.70 36.79
C HIS A 12 -9.21 -10.58 36.34
N SER A 13 -7.92 -10.73 36.60
CA SER A 13 -6.89 -9.92 35.95
C SER A 13 -7.00 -10.15 34.44
N LYS A 14 -7.40 -9.11 33.70
CA LYS A 14 -7.22 -9.10 32.26
C LYS A 14 -5.72 -9.25 32.01
N ALA A 15 -5.30 -10.41 31.49
CA ALA A 15 -3.98 -10.50 30.88
C ALA A 15 -3.89 -9.36 29.84
N GLN A 16 -2.87 -8.54 29.96
CA GLN A 16 -2.60 -7.44 29.05
C GLN A 16 -1.56 -7.95 28.05
N TRP A 17 -2.03 -8.49 26.93
CA TRP A 17 -1.14 -8.83 25.83
C TRP A 17 -0.46 -7.56 25.34
N PRO A 18 0.88 -7.50 25.28
CA PRO A 18 1.55 -6.37 24.64
C PRO A 18 1.09 -6.35 23.19
N SER A 19 0.56 -5.21 22.74
CA SER A 19 0.25 -4.98 21.34
C SER A 19 1.54 -5.17 20.54
N PHE A 20 1.68 -6.30 19.87
CA PHE A 20 2.71 -6.49 18.86
C PHE A 20 2.34 -5.59 17.67
N GLU A 21 2.67 -4.31 17.77
CA GLU A 21 2.60 -3.43 16.60
C GLU A 21 3.56 -3.98 15.56
N LYS A 22 3.03 -4.35 14.38
CA LYS A 22 3.88 -4.77 13.26
C LYS A 22 4.87 -3.64 12.98
N PRO A 23 6.19 -3.92 12.91
CA PRO A 23 7.16 -2.89 12.59
C PRO A 23 6.76 -2.26 11.25
N ARG A 24 6.59 -0.93 11.25
CA ARG A 24 6.27 -0.17 10.05
C ARG A 24 7.42 -0.37 9.06
N LYS A 25 7.16 -1.09 7.96
CA LYS A 25 8.06 -1.11 6.81
C LYS A 25 8.00 0.28 6.18
N HIS A 26 8.93 1.15 6.55
CA HIS A 26 9.12 2.41 5.85
C HIS A 26 9.64 2.11 4.44
N SER A 27 8.78 2.26 3.44
CA SER A 27 9.26 2.43 2.07
C SER A 27 9.94 3.81 2.02
N ARG A 28 11.27 3.85 1.86
CA ARG A 28 11.99 5.09 1.54
C ARG A 28 11.67 5.44 0.09
N THR A 29 10.50 6.00 -0.15
CA THR A 29 10.22 6.66 -1.42
C THR A 29 11.13 7.89 -1.48
N THR A 30 11.87 8.02 -2.58
CA THR A 30 12.84 9.09 -2.82
C THR A 30 12.15 10.46 -2.87
N ASN A 31 11.78 11.02 -1.72
CA ASN A 31 11.73 12.47 -1.57
C ASN A 31 13.13 12.93 -1.15
N SER A 32 14.08 12.78 -2.07
CA SER A 32 15.40 13.37 -1.86
C SER A 32 15.22 14.88 -1.94
N ASN A 33 15.59 15.55 -0.85
CA ASN A 33 15.74 17.00 -0.84
C ASN A 33 17.03 17.32 -1.62
N HIS A 34 16.96 17.18 -2.94
CA HIS A 34 18.06 17.46 -3.85
C HIS A 34 17.87 18.84 -4.46
N SER A 35 18.97 19.49 -4.82
CA SER A 35 18.97 20.79 -5.49
C SER A 35 18.61 20.74 -6.98
N PHE A 36 18.48 19.55 -7.58
CA PHE A 36 18.13 19.45 -8.99
C PHE A 36 16.73 20.00 -9.29
N PHE A 37 16.61 20.64 -10.45
CA PHE A 37 15.35 21.11 -10.98
C PHE A 37 14.36 19.96 -11.14
N LYS A 38 13.11 20.17 -10.70
CA LYS A 38 12.02 19.21 -10.82
C LYS A 38 11.04 19.74 -11.85
N HIS A 39 10.77 18.95 -12.89
CA HIS A 39 9.74 19.31 -13.85
C HIS A 39 8.36 19.32 -13.17
N PRO A 40 7.51 20.32 -13.47
CA PRO A 40 6.17 20.36 -12.93
C PRO A 40 5.35 19.17 -13.45
N ASN A 41 4.50 18.62 -12.59
CA ASN A 41 3.54 17.61 -13.01
C ASN A 41 2.42 18.28 -13.83
N LEU A 42 2.51 18.16 -15.16
CA LEU A 42 1.58 18.79 -16.10
C LEU A 42 0.13 18.32 -15.95
N ILE A 43 -0.11 17.15 -15.35
CA ILE A 43 -1.44 16.55 -15.20
C ILE A 43 -1.96 16.61 -13.76
N GLN A 44 -1.30 17.36 -12.86
CA GLN A 44 -1.60 17.34 -11.42
C GLN A 44 -3.07 17.66 -11.08
N ASN A 45 -3.68 18.60 -11.81
CA ASN A 45 -5.07 19.04 -11.59
C ASN A 45 -5.98 18.65 -12.76
N LEU A 46 -5.54 17.73 -13.61
CA LEU A 46 -6.27 17.32 -14.81
C LEU A 46 -7.07 16.05 -14.50
N ILE A 47 -8.39 16.12 -14.67
CA ILE A 47 -9.28 14.95 -14.64
C ILE A 47 -9.61 14.61 -16.10
N PRO A 48 -9.19 13.44 -16.62
CA PRO A 48 -9.49 13.07 -18.00
C PRO A 48 -11.00 12.94 -18.20
N ALA A 49 -11.51 13.46 -19.33
CA ALA A 49 -12.94 13.43 -19.65
C ALA A 49 -13.41 12.06 -20.16
N GLU A 50 -12.50 11.31 -20.79
CA GLU A 50 -12.75 10.01 -21.41
C GLU A 50 -11.50 9.12 -21.41
N ALA A 51 -11.68 7.85 -21.78
CA ALA A 51 -10.60 6.87 -21.90
C ALA A 51 -9.66 7.18 -23.08
N ASN A 52 -8.43 6.68 -23.00
CA ASN A 52 -7.37 6.77 -24.01
C ASN A 52 -6.75 8.17 -24.18
N LEU A 53 -6.98 9.09 -23.25
CA LEU A 53 -6.36 10.43 -23.28
C LEU A 53 -5.04 10.51 -22.51
N ILE A 54 -4.98 9.84 -21.35
CA ILE A 54 -3.83 9.91 -20.45
C ILE A 54 -3.47 8.50 -20.02
N PHE A 55 -2.24 8.10 -20.28
CA PHE A 55 -1.69 6.83 -19.83
C PHE A 55 -0.66 7.09 -18.73
N VAL A 56 -0.69 6.24 -17.71
CA VAL A 56 0.29 6.22 -16.63
C VAL A 56 1.02 4.89 -16.68
N SER A 57 2.34 4.93 -16.61
CA SER A 57 3.18 3.73 -16.51
C SER A 57 3.70 3.53 -15.10
N ASP A 58 3.79 2.27 -14.67
CA ASP A 58 4.47 1.87 -13.45
C ASP A 58 5.40 0.67 -13.73
N ILE A 59 6.45 0.53 -12.93
CA ILE A 59 7.33 -0.64 -12.98
C ILE A 59 7.50 -1.17 -11.56
N THR A 60 7.26 -2.47 -11.41
CA THR A 60 7.39 -3.17 -10.13
C THR A 60 8.10 -4.50 -10.31
N TYR A 61 8.49 -5.13 -9.20
CA TYR A 61 9.13 -6.45 -9.20
C TYR A 61 8.19 -7.48 -8.58
N ILE A 62 8.13 -8.65 -9.21
CA ILE A 62 7.38 -9.81 -8.71
C ILE A 62 8.39 -10.86 -8.26
N ARG A 63 8.25 -11.34 -7.02
CA ARG A 63 9.05 -12.45 -6.51
C ARG A 63 8.63 -13.74 -7.20
N VAL A 64 9.59 -14.44 -7.81
CA VAL A 64 9.41 -15.79 -8.37
C VAL A 64 10.30 -16.77 -7.62
N LYS A 65 10.13 -18.08 -7.82
CA LYS A 65 10.87 -19.13 -7.08
C LYS A 65 12.38 -18.89 -7.10
N ASP A 66 12.92 -18.55 -8.26
CA ASP A 66 14.36 -18.46 -8.49
C ASP A 66 14.88 -17.03 -8.63
N GLY A 67 14.10 -16.01 -8.21
CA GLY A 67 14.55 -14.62 -8.37
C GLY A 67 13.42 -13.59 -8.37
N PHE A 68 13.52 -12.64 -9.30
CA PHE A 68 12.51 -11.62 -9.53
C PHE A 68 12.24 -11.47 -11.02
N ALA A 69 11.01 -11.13 -11.36
CA ALA A 69 10.64 -10.67 -12.68
C ALA A 69 10.22 -9.19 -12.60
N TYR A 70 10.58 -8.42 -13.63
CA TYR A 70 10.21 -7.02 -13.74
C TYR A 70 8.89 -6.92 -14.51
N LEU A 71 7.88 -6.35 -13.85
CA LEU A 71 6.58 -6.09 -14.45
C LEU A 71 6.49 -4.61 -14.82
N SER A 72 6.36 -4.35 -16.11
CA SER A 72 6.05 -3.02 -16.66
C SER A 72 4.56 -2.94 -16.97
N LEU A 73 3.89 -1.90 -16.48
CA LEU A 73 2.46 -1.68 -16.64
C LEU A 73 2.18 -0.37 -17.37
N VAL A 74 1.15 -0.38 -18.22
CA VAL A 74 0.54 0.83 -18.79
C VAL A 74 -0.94 0.82 -18.46
N THR A 75 -1.39 1.88 -17.77
CA THR A 75 -2.75 2.03 -17.27
C THR A 75 -3.40 3.27 -17.88
N ASP A 76 -4.63 3.13 -18.36
CA ASP A 76 -5.45 4.28 -18.75
C ASP A 76 -5.97 5.02 -17.49
N LEU A 77 -5.69 6.32 -17.40
CA LEU A 77 -5.96 7.09 -16.19
C LEU A 77 -7.46 7.26 -15.92
N TYR A 78 -8.29 7.28 -16.95
CA TYR A 78 -9.74 7.44 -16.83
C TYR A 78 -10.42 6.15 -16.38
N SER A 79 -10.29 5.08 -17.17
CA SER A 79 -10.98 3.80 -16.96
C SER A 79 -10.32 2.92 -15.90
N LYS A 80 -9.09 3.25 -15.48
CA LYS A 80 -8.26 2.45 -14.57
C LYS A 80 -7.92 1.05 -15.09
N LYS A 81 -8.10 0.81 -16.39
CA LYS A 81 -7.77 -0.46 -17.03
C LYS A 81 -6.28 -0.52 -17.37
N ILE A 82 -5.68 -1.69 -17.17
CA ILE A 82 -4.37 -2.01 -17.71
C ILE A 82 -4.54 -2.25 -19.21
N VAL A 83 -3.95 -1.39 -20.03
CA VAL A 83 -4.05 -1.45 -21.50
C VAL A 83 -2.83 -2.14 -22.12
N GLY A 84 -1.76 -2.29 -21.37
CA GLY A 84 -0.57 -3.02 -21.78
C GLY A 84 0.27 -3.44 -20.58
N PHE A 85 0.97 -4.57 -20.71
CA PHE A 85 1.93 -5.01 -19.73
C PHE A 85 3.04 -5.85 -20.39
N ASN A 86 4.20 -5.89 -19.74
CA ASN A 86 5.28 -6.80 -20.10
C ASN A 86 5.90 -7.37 -18.82
N LEU A 87 6.16 -8.68 -18.82
CA LEU A 87 6.89 -9.35 -17.75
C LEU A 87 8.24 -9.80 -18.31
N HIS A 88 9.31 -9.19 -17.80
CA HIS A 88 10.66 -9.55 -18.15
C HIS A 88 11.26 -10.42 -17.05
N SER A 89 11.60 -11.67 -17.40
CA SER A 89 12.35 -12.55 -16.50
C SER A 89 13.81 -12.09 -16.43
N SER A 90 14.34 -11.96 -15.20
CA SER A 90 15.77 -11.73 -14.99
C SER A 90 16.60 -12.98 -15.32
#